data_AF-A0A257L8X2-F1
#
_entry.id   AF-A0A257L8X2-F1
#
_cell.length_a   1.000
_cell.length_b   1.000
_cell.length_c   1.000
_cell.angle_alpha   90.00
_cell.angle_beta   90.00
_cell.angle_gamma   90.00
#
_symmetry.space_group_name_H-M   'P 1'
#
loop_
_entity.id
_entity.type
_entity.pdbx_description
1 polymer ?
#
loop_
_entity_poly.entity_id
_entity_poly.type
_entity_poly.pdbx_seq_one_letter_code
_entity_poly.pdbx_strand_id
1 'polypeptide(L)'
;MVHAQYWDLLKKEILKNKKSPKVEITTTDYEEEEPGSTHIVIISDSALVKLMRQEYLDNEPARKLKKQQKFNELSAATRYVLGDTNALKQVLIDLKGDSAELRNSIYSDLSSNAIVYEECKQLLSNTLLSSAILMNLEDTADEVSVAQIAGFYQLPGYQKAFENHLLTKGEVENGRLFYWLGEEGINTSILQWMGQMILERKFNLKKDYWIANGLESFATNNYTGNRQISVDICTKIYELKILARNEFTSLKGYASNNPAYQISNVLLKYGSENALPLAKILAKNKALGKLPNEFIMRCDRQKYEPILLEKLGDQDTYSSEIDIAIDFYKANHNPEIPIKLLKQVTGNSYTSNYEKETVVKALIDMGADSFIVNRTPYIKDEKTYKELLIYYEINTQNVEALVNDLTQIGIVETKNEVKLIDILSKDTALSKPSGSNIYRVLEHIGNYKSVSLIGNDLPLNYEPLISSFLELSKGKIGPYLIESKATETETVETYTYTVSVFANNKVYTMEPEDIGDIYDYKSISDLLNLIAGDAKLEEEFITLSFDEEYLDVIFGKRTQIEAMELRYNIGNFYY
;
A
#
# COMPACT_ATOMS: atom_id res chain seq x y z
N MET A 1 36.73 4.15 22.07
CA MET A 1 37.78 5.13 22.48
C MET A 1 37.40 6.60 22.22
N VAL A 2 36.65 6.93 21.16
CA VAL A 2 36.16 8.30 20.89
C VAL A 2 35.04 8.74 21.86
N HIS A 3 34.21 7.79 22.32
CA HIS A 3 33.11 8.02 23.27
C HIS A 3 33.56 8.51 24.67
N ALA A 4 34.76 8.12 25.12
CA ALA A 4 35.33 8.56 26.39
C ALA A 4 35.92 9.97 26.31
N GLN A 5 36.42 10.38 25.14
CA GLN A 5 36.97 11.73 24.92
C GLN A 5 35.87 12.80 24.89
N TYR A 6 34.68 12.47 24.41
CA TYR A 6 33.51 13.37 24.40
C TYR A 6 33.05 13.74 25.82
N TRP A 7 32.90 12.75 26.70
CA TRP A 7 32.52 12.97 28.10
C TRP A 7 33.62 13.66 28.94
N ASP A 8 34.90 13.43 28.61
CA ASP A 8 36.02 14.11 29.26
C ASP A 8 36.17 15.58 28.83
N LEU A 9 35.84 15.89 27.56
CA LEU A 9 35.72 17.27 27.07
C LEU A 9 34.54 17.98 27.75
N LEU A 10 33.38 17.32 27.84
CA LEU A 10 32.21 17.83 28.55
C LEU A 10 32.53 18.15 30.02
N LYS A 11 33.20 17.24 30.73
CA LYS A 11 33.65 17.46 32.12
C LYS A 11 34.65 18.61 32.26
N LYS A 12 35.59 18.74 31.32
CA LYS A 12 36.61 19.82 31.33
C LYS A 12 36.01 21.20 31.03
N GLU A 13 34.99 21.28 30.17
CA GLU A 13 34.29 22.52 29.85
C GLU A 13 33.33 22.94 31.01
N ILE A 14 32.68 21.97 31.66
CA ILE A 14 31.85 22.16 32.87
C ILE A 14 32.70 22.69 34.04
N LEU A 15 33.95 22.26 34.18
CA LEU A 15 34.87 22.72 35.22
C LEU A 15 35.51 24.09 34.93
N LYS A 16 35.56 24.53 33.66
CA LYS A 16 36.16 25.81 33.26
C LYS A 16 35.22 27.01 33.42
N ASN A 17 33.92 26.82 33.25
CA ASN A 17 32.92 27.88 33.42
C ASN A 17 32.39 27.87 34.86
N LYS A 18 32.96 28.74 35.72
CA LYS A 18 32.42 29.06 37.05
C LYS A 18 31.08 29.80 36.92
N LYS A 19 30.03 29.06 36.58
CA LYS A 19 28.61 29.26 36.87
C LYS A 19 27.96 27.95 36.45
N SER A 20 27.60 27.12 37.43
CA SER A 20 26.95 25.83 37.21
C SER A 20 25.75 26.02 36.26
N PRO A 21 25.74 25.36 35.09
CA PRO A 21 24.56 25.39 34.22
C PRO A 21 23.40 24.75 34.97
N LYS A 22 22.23 25.39 34.92
CA LYS A 22 20.98 24.74 35.32
C LYS A 22 20.64 23.69 34.25
N VAL A 23 20.99 22.44 34.52
CA VAL A 23 20.35 21.29 33.87
C VAL A 23 19.01 21.12 34.58
N GLU A 24 17.91 21.55 33.96
CA GLU A 24 16.58 21.12 34.39
C GLU A 24 16.35 19.73 33.81
N ILE A 25 16.62 18.71 34.63
CA ILE A 25 16.13 17.36 34.40
C ILE A 25 14.64 17.42 34.74
N THR A 26 13.79 17.35 33.73
CA THR A 26 12.35 17.17 33.95
C THR A 26 12.09 15.69 33.79
N THR A 27 11.93 14.96 34.89
CA THR A 27 11.35 13.61 34.87
C THR A 27 9.83 13.79 34.86
N THR A 28 9.17 13.42 33.76
CA THR A 28 7.73 13.16 33.79
C THR A 28 7.54 11.75 34.35
N ASP A 29 7.45 11.66 35.68
CA ASP A 29 7.00 10.43 36.35
C ASP A 29 5.48 10.32 36.15
N TYR A 30 5.04 9.52 35.17
CA TYR A 30 3.70 8.95 35.20
C TYR A 30 3.76 7.74 36.14
N GLU A 31 3.06 7.82 37.27
CA GLU A 31 2.89 6.70 38.20
C GLU A 31 2.02 5.61 37.54
N GLU A 32 2.65 4.74 36.74
CA GLU A 32 2.36 3.31 36.57
C GLU A 32 3.48 2.74 35.67
N GLU A 33 4.26 1.78 36.20
CA GLU A 33 5.39 1.14 35.49
C GLU A 33 4.87 0.29 34.31
N GLU A 34 4.70 0.91 33.13
CA GLU A 34 4.76 0.19 31.86
C GLU A 34 6.22 0.13 31.36
N PRO A 35 6.72 -1.05 30.94
CA PRO A 35 8.02 -1.14 30.30
C PRO A 35 7.95 -0.47 28.91
N GLY A 36 8.72 0.60 28.71
CA GLY A 36 8.78 1.33 27.44
C GLY A 36 8.80 2.86 27.53
N SER A 37 9.03 3.47 28.70
CA SER A 37 9.14 4.93 28.79
C SER A 37 10.49 5.42 28.20
N THR A 38 10.45 5.98 27.00
CA THR A 38 11.64 6.51 26.32
C THR A 38 12.22 7.69 27.07
N HIS A 39 13.51 7.61 27.41
CA HIS A 39 14.20 8.72 28.05
C HIS A 39 14.51 9.82 27.02
N ILE A 40 13.79 10.95 27.11
CA ILE A 40 14.12 12.16 26.35
C ILE A 40 14.95 13.10 27.22
N VAL A 41 16.06 13.60 26.69
CA VAL A 41 16.96 14.56 27.35
C VAL A 41 16.81 15.92 26.68
N ILE A 42 16.55 16.96 27.48
CA ILE A 42 16.40 18.34 27.00
C ILE A 42 17.60 19.19 27.42
N ILE A 43 18.30 19.76 26.44
CA ILE A 43 19.39 20.71 26.66
C ILE A 43 18.89 22.12 26.38
N SER A 44 18.80 22.94 27.43
CA SER A 44 18.32 24.33 27.36
C SER A 44 19.39 25.40 27.59
N ASP A 45 20.63 25.00 27.92
CA ASP A 45 21.72 25.96 28.09
C ASP A 45 22.08 26.62 26.76
N SER A 46 21.81 27.92 26.62
CA SER A 46 21.97 28.65 25.36
C SER A 46 23.39 28.59 24.77
N ALA A 47 24.44 28.51 25.61
CA ALA A 47 25.81 28.42 25.13
C ALA A 47 26.10 27.02 24.60
N LEU A 48 25.65 25.99 25.31
CA LEU A 48 25.79 24.59 24.91
C LEU A 48 24.96 24.27 23.65
N VAL A 49 23.71 24.73 23.58
CA VAL A 49 22.85 24.57 22.40
C VAL A 49 23.49 25.22 21.17
N LYS A 50 24.05 26.43 21.32
CA LYS A 50 24.74 27.12 20.22
C LYS A 50 25.98 26.36 19.77
N LEU A 51 26.75 25.82 20.71
CA LEU A 51 27.94 25.01 20.42
C LEU A 51 27.56 23.72 19.66
N MET A 52 26.56 22.98 20.15
CA MET A 52 26.09 21.75 19.49
C MET A 52 25.50 22.03 18.10
N ARG A 53 24.73 23.12 17.94
CA ARG A 53 24.22 23.53 16.64
C ARG A 53 25.35 23.89 15.68
N GLN A 54 26.38 24.59 16.16
CA GLN A 54 27.56 24.91 15.34
C GLN A 54 28.32 23.63 14.96
N GLU A 55 28.53 22.70 15.90
CA GLU A 55 29.17 21.41 15.62
C GLU A 55 28.40 20.59 14.57
N TYR A 56 27.07 20.56 14.65
CA TYR A 56 26.23 19.94 13.63
C TYR A 56 26.48 20.58 12.25
N LEU A 57 26.46 21.91 12.17
CA LEU A 57 26.65 22.65 10.91
C LEU A 57 28.08 22.48 10.36
N ASP A 58 29.10 22.50 11.22
CA ASP A 58 30.50 22.31 10.84
C ASP A 58 30.76 20.89 10.30
N ASN A 59 30.02 19.89 10.79
CA ASN A 59 30.09 18.51 10.31
C ASN A 59 29.15 18.22 9.14
N GLU A 60 28.28 19.15 8.75
CA GLU A 60 27.36 18.98 7.62
C GLU A 60 28.09 18.68 6.29
N PRO A 61 29.18 19.40 5.93
CA PRO A 61 29.94 19.09 4.70
C PRO A 61 30.54 17.68 4.71
N ALA A 62 31.07 17.22 5.85
CA ALA A 62 31.65 15.88 5.98
C ALA A 62 30.57 14.79 5.86
N ARG A 63 29.38 15.02 6.46
CA ARG A 63 28.24 14.10 6.34
C ARG A 63 27.70 14.05 4.91
N LYS A 64 27.56 15.20 4.24
CA LYS A 64 27.21 15.27 2.82
C LYS A 64 28.23 14.55 1.95
N LEU A 65 29.52 14.73 2.22
CA LEU A 65 30.59 14.04 1.52
C LEU A 65 30.51 12.52 1.72
N LYS A 66 30.30 12.04 2.95
CA LYS A 66 30.15 10.61 3.24
C LYS A 66 28.91 10.01 2.57
N LYS A 67 27.77 10.72 2.58
CA LYS A 67 26.55 10.33 1.84
C LYS A 67 26.84 10.26 0.33
N GLN A 68 27.54 11.26 -0.23
CA GLN A 68 27.93 11.27 -1.64
C GLN A 68 28.93 10.16 -1.99
N GLN A 69 29.87 9.84 -1.12
CA GLN A 69 30.82 8.74 -1.32
C GLN A 69 30.10 7.39 -1.37
N LYS A 70 29.25 7.12 -0.38
CA LYS A 70 28.38 5.92 -0.40
C LYS A 70 27.51 5.87 -1.64
N PHE A 71 26.91 7.00 -2.03
CA PHE A 71 26.12 7.08 -3.25
C PHE A 71 26.95 6.73 -4.49
N ASN A 72 28.19 7.25 -4.58
CA ASN A 72 29.09 6.99 -5.70
C ASN A 72 29.62 5.54 -5.76
N GLU A 73 29.57 4.80 -4.65
CA GLU A 73 29.91 3.37 -4.60
C GLU A 73 28.81 2.48 -5.20
N LEU A 74 27.58 2.99 -5.33
CA LEU A 74 26.47 2.28 -5.96
C LEU A 74 26.71 2.09 -7.47
N SER A 75 26.12 1.01 -8.01
CA SER A 75 26.14 0.73 -9.44
C SER A 75 25.57 1.90 -10.25
N ALA A 76 25.99 2.03 -11.51
CA ALA A 76 25.45 3.08 -12.37
C ALA A 76 23.93 2.96 -12.56
N ALA A 77 23.39 1.73 -12.60
CA ALA A 77 21.96 1.48 -12.72
C ALA A 77 21.20 1.92 -11.46
N THR A 78 21.70 1.58 -10.27
CA THR A 78 21.09 2.00 -9.00
C THR A 78 21.11 3.52 -8.86
N ARG A 79 22.24 4.17 -9.16
CA ARG A 79 22.33 5.64 -9.13
C ARG A 79 21.37 6.30 -10.11
N TYR A 80 21.20 5.72 -11.30
CA TYR A 80 20.26 6.23 -12.30
C TYR A 80 18.81 6.14 -11.80
N VAL A 81 18.43 5.01 -11.20
CA VAL A 81 17.11 4.86 -10.55
C VAL A 81 16.94 5.94 -9.48
N LEU A 82 17.93 6.15 -8.61
CA LEU A 82 17.96 7.20 -7.59
C LEU A 82 18.11 8.65 -8.13
N GLY A 83 17.98 8.87 -9.44
CA GLY A 83 17.91 10.21 -10.06
C GLY A 83 19.22 10.80 -10.59
N ASP A 84 20.35 10.07 -10.54
CA ASP A 84 21.61 10.52 -11.16
C ASP A 84 21.56 10.30 -12.68
N THR A 85 21.06 11.30 -13.40
CA THR A 85 20.95 11.26 -14.86
C THR A 85 22.31 11.10 -15.57
N ASN A 86 23.42 11.43 -14.91
CA ASN A 86 24.76 11.26 -15.52
C ASN A 86 25.18 9.79 -15.57
N ALA A 87 24.61 8.94 -14.69
CA ALA A 87 24.90 7.52 -14.67
C ALA A 87 24.35 6.79 -15.90
N LEU A 88 23.33 7.34 -16.58
CA LEU A 88 22.72 6.74 -17.78
C LEU A 88 23.73 6.41 -18.87
N LYS A 89 24.74 7.27 -19.08
CA LYS A 89 25.77 7.02 -20.10
C LYS A 89 26.51 5.71 -19.84
N GLN A 90 26.83 5.43 -18.58
CA GLN A 90 27.53 4.20 -18.20
C GLN A 90 26.60 2.98 -18.33
N VAL A 91 25.34 3.10 -17.88
CA VAL A 91 24.32 2.04 -18.05
C VAL A 91 24.18 1.65 -19.53
N LEU A 92 24.12 2.62 -20.45
CA LEU A 92 24.01 2.37 -21.88
C LEU A 92 25.25 1.71 -22.49
N ILE A 93 26.44 1.99 -21.94
CA ILE A 93 27.69 1.33 -22.36
C ILE A 93 27.67 -0.13 -21.91
N ASP A 94 27.31 -0.37 -20.66
CA ASP A 94 27.34 -1.69 -20.06
C ASP A 94 26.28 -2.63 -20.66
N LEU A 95 25.09 -2.11 -20.98
CA LEU A 95 24.04 -2.85 -21.70
C LEU A 95 24.44 -3.27 -23.12
N LYS A 96 25.37 -2.53 -23.75
CA LYS A 96 25.93 -2.85 -25.09
C LYS A 96 27.17 -3.72 -25.03
N GLY A 97 27.67 -4.02 -23.83
CA GLY A 97 28.84 -4.86 -23.62
C GLY A 97 28.51 -6.35 -23.76
N ASP A 98 29.57 -7.16 -23.82
CA ASP A 98 29.45 -8.61 -24.04
C ASP A 98 29.16 -9.42 -22.76
N SER A 99 29.20 -8.80 -21.58
CA SER A 99 29.02 -9.50 -20.29
C SER A 99 27.55 -9.66 -19.92
N ALA A 100 27.00 -10.85 -20.14
CA ALA A 100 25.64 -11.20 -19.70
C ALA A 100 25.44 -11.06 -18.18
N GLU A 101 26.46 -11.34 -17.37
CA GLU A 101 26.41 -11.15 -15.91
C GLU A 101 26.21 -9.67 -15.55
N LEU A 102 26.95 -8.77 -16.20
CA LEU A 102 26.83 -7.33 -15.98
C LEU A 102 25.45 -6.81 -16.45
N ARG A 103 24.98 -7.26 -17.61
CA ARG A 103 23.65 -6.87 -18.12
C ARG A 103 22.53 -7.36 -17.21
N ASN A 104 22.60 -8.60 -16.72
CA ASN A 104 21.64 -9.14 -15.76
C ASN A 104 21.65 -8.39 -14.42
N SER A 105 22.82 -8.01 -13.92
CA SER A 105 22.93 -7.13 -12.75
C SER A 105 22.22 -5.78 -12.99
N ILE A 106 22.39 -5.18 -14.17
CA ILE A 106 21.70 -3.95 -14.55
C ILE A 106 20.19 -4.14 -14.58
N TYR A 107 19.66 -5.22 -15.18
CA TYR A 107 18.22 -5.47 -15.20
C TYR A 107 17.65 -5.62 -13.78
N SER A 108 18.39 -6.28 -12.88
CA SER A 108 18.03 -6.39 -11.47
C SER A 108 17.99 -5.03 -10.78
N ASP A 109 19.03 -4.21 -10.94
CA ASP A 109 19.12 -2.89 -10.32
C ASP A 109 18.01 -1.95 -10.81
N LEU A 110 17.73 -1.97 -12.13
CA LEU A 110 16.66 -1.19 -12.75
C LEU A 110 15.26 -1.64 -12.35
N SER A 111 15.11 -2.87 -11.87
CA SER A 111 13.83 -3.43 -11.39
C SER A 111 13.72 -3.45 -9.86
N SER A 112 14.69 -2.88 -9.15
CA SER A 112 14.70 -2.85 -7.68
C SER A 112 13.58 -1.96 -7.11
N ASN A 113 13.05 -2.36 -5.94
CA ASN A 113 11.98 -1.65 -5.22
C ASN A 113 12.46 -0.36 -4.52
N ALA A 114 13.65 0.16 -4.86
CA ALA A 114 14.22 1.34 -4.20
C ALA A 114 13.36 2.61 -4.38
N ILE A 115 12.45 2.60 -5.36
CA ILE A 115 11.57 3.72 -5.70
C ILE A 115 10.17 3.20 -6.06
N VAL A 116 9.15 4.05 -5.90
CA VAL A 116 7.77 3.82 -6.33
C VAL A 116 7.71 3.48 -7.83
N TYR A 117 6.90 2.47 -8.18
CA TYR A 117 6.74 1.93 -9.54
C TYR A 117 6.61 3.00 -10.65
N GLU A 118 5.80 4.04 -10.43
CA GLU A 118 5.54 5.07 -11.45
C GLU A 118 6.78 5.91 -11.79
N GLU A 119 7.63 6.22 -10.80
CA GLU A 119 8.88 6.96 -11.03
C GLU A 119 9.88 6.09 -11.79
N CYS A 120 10.00 4.81 -11.44
CA CYS A 120 10.80 3.83 -12.19
C CYS A 120 10.30 3.72 -13.63
N LYS A 121 8.98 3.60 -13.85
CA LYS A 121 8.38 3.54 -15.18
C LYS A 121 8.71 4.78 -16.02
N GLN A 122 8.64 5.97 -15.42
CA GLN A 122 9.00 7.22 -16.10
C GLN A 122 10.47 7.26 -16.50
N LEU A 123 11.39 6.85 -15.61
CA LEU A 123 12.83 6.80 -15.88
C LEU A 123 13.19 5.81 -16.98
N LEU A 124 12.56 4.63 -16.97
CA LEU A 124 12.80 3.57 -17.95
C LEU A 124 12.16 3.87 -19.31
N SER A 125 11.13 4.71 -19.35
CA SER A 125 10.52 5.23 -20.59
C SER A 125 11.47 6.09 -21.43
N ASN A 126 12.70 6.35 -20.98
CA ASN A 126 13.75 6.92 -21.82
C ASN A 126 14.01 6.03 -23.04
N THR A 127 13.76 6.57 -24.25
CA THR A 127 13.82 5.81 -25.51
C THR A 127 15.18 5.17 -25.78
N LEU A 128 16.29 5.82 -25.37
CA LEU A 128 17.63 5.26 -25.56
C LEU A 128 17.86 4.05 -24.65
N LEU A 129 17.43 4.13 -23.40
CA LEU A 129 17.53 3.04 -22.44
C LEU A 129 16.62 1.88 -22.84
N SER A 130 15.36 2.17 -23.14
CA SER A 130 14.40 1.17 -23.63
C SER A 130 14.93 0.43 -24.85
N SER A 131 15.48 1.14 -25.84
CA SER A 131 16.06 0.52 -27.03
C SER A 131 17.28 -0.34 -26.71
N ALA A 132 18.12 0.09 -25.76
CA ALA A 132 19.30 -0.65 -25.34
C ALA A 132 18.95 -1.92 -24.55
N ILE A 133 17.84 -1.92 -23.81
CA ILE A 133 17.33 -3.13 -23.15
C ILE A 133 16.74 -4.08 -24.19
N LEU A 134 15.86 -3.58 -25.06
CA LEU A 134 15.14 -4.40 -26.04
C LEU A 134 16.05 -5.03 -27.11
N MET A 135 17.21 -4.43 -27.43
CA MET A 135 18.15 -5.03 -28.39
C MET A 135 18.72 -6.37 -27.92
N ASN A 136 18.72 -6.61 -26.61
CA ASN A 136 19.25 -7.84 -25.99
C ASN A 136 18.20 -8.95 -25.86
N LEU A 137 16.95 -8.71 -26.32
CA LEU A 137 15.89 -9.74 -26.31
C LEU A 137 16.28 -10.99 -27.12
N GLU A 138 17.15 -10.83 -28.11
CA GLU A 138 17.62 -11.91 -28.99
C GLU A 138 18.75 -12.75 -28.37
N ASP A 139 19.31 -12.34 -27.23
CA ASP A 139 20.32 -13.09 -26.49
C ASP A 139 19.65 -13.98 -25.45
N THR A 140 19.83 -15.30 -25.57
CA THR A 140 19.18 -16.28 -24.67
C THR A 140 19.61 -16.16 -23.22
N ALA A 141 20.77 -15.55 -22.93
CA ALA A 141 21.23 -15.27 -21.57
C ALA A 141 20.48 -14.09 -20.92
N ASP A 142 19.82 -13.27 -21.73
CA ASP A 142 19.16 -12.03 -21.32
C ASP A 142 17.64 -12.08 -21.51
N GLU A 143 17.14 -12.94 -22.41
CA GLU A 143 15.75 -13.01 -22.87
C GLU A 143 14.73 -12.95 -21.72
N VAL A 144 14.94 -13.74 -20.67
CA VAL A 144 14.09 -13.79 -19.47
C VAL A 144 14.00 -12.42 -18.78
N SER A 145 15.15 -11.81 -18.53
CA SER A 145 15.27 -10.53 -17.80
C SER A 145 14.75 -9.38 -18.65
N VAL A 146 15.07 -9.36 -19.95
CA VAL A 146 14.60 -8.36 -20.90
C VAL A 146 13.09 -8.45 -21.07
N ALA A 147 12.53 -9.65 -21.27
CA ALA A 147 11.09 -9.86 -21.38
C ALA A 147 10.36 -9.38 -20.11
N GLN A 148 10.92 -9.69 -18.93
CA GLN A 148 10.36 -9.29 -17.65
C GLN A 148 10.35 -7.77 -17.47
N ILE A 149 11.52 -7.11 -17.59
CA ILE A 149 11.63 -5.67 -17.35
C ILE A 149 10.87 -4.88 -18.43
N ALA A 150 10.94 -5.30 -19.69
CA ALA A 150 10.31 -4.59 -20.79
C ALA A 150 8.78 -4.68 -20.75
N GLY A 151 8.25 -5.86 -20.39
CA GLY A 151 6.81 -6.07 -20.23
C GLY A 151 6.24 -5.37 -18.99
N PHE A 152 6.88 -5.55 -17.83
CA PHE A 152 6.40 -5.00 -16.55
C PHE A 152 6.34 -3.46 -16.53
N TYR A 153 7.35 -2.81 -17.11
CA TYR A 153 7.39 -1.35 -17.23
C TYR A 153 6.80 -0.82 -18.53
N GLN A 154 6.34 -1.70 -19.43
CA GLN A 154 5.77 -1.34 -20.75
C GLN A 154 6.70 -0.41 -21.55
N LEU A 155 7.95 -0.81 -21.71
CA LEU A 155 8.97 0.06 -22.32
C LEU A 155 8.61 0.46 -23.76
N PRO A 156 8.84 1.71 -24.18
CA PRO A 156 8.66 2.14 -25.56
C PRO A 156 9.19 1.14 -26.61
N GLY A 157 8.29 0.61 -27.43
CA GLY A 157 8.60 -0.33 -28.51
C GLY A 157 8.57 -1.82 -28.13
N TYR A 158 8.31 -2.18 -26.86
CA TYR A 158 8.32 -3.57 -26.40
C TYR A 158 7.36 -4.47 -27.18
N GLN A 159 6.15 -3.99 -27.50
CA GLN A 159 5.12 -4.77 -28.19
C GLN A 159 5.61 -5.31 -29.52
N LYS A 160 6.10 -4.40 -30.37
CA LYS A 160 6.62 -4.75 -31.69
C LYS A 160 7.83 -5.67 -31.58
N ALA A 161 8.68 -5.47 -30.57
CA ALA A 161 9.81 -6.37 -30.32
C ALA A 161 9.33 -7.78 -29.96
N PHE A 162 8.37 -7.91 -29.03
CA PHE A 162 7.83 -9.18 -28.56
C PHE A 162 7.04 -9.90 -29.67
N GLU A 163 6.21 -9.18 -30.42
CA GLU A 163 5.48 -9.70 -31.58
C GLU A 163 6.43 -10.25 -32.64
N ASN A 164 7.46 -9.48 -33.01
CA ASN A 164 8.45 -9.93 -33.98
C ASN A 164 9.20 -11.17 -33.46
N HIS A 165 9.60 -11.17 -32.19
CA HIS A 165 10.30 -12.29 -31.59
C HIS A 165 9.44 -13.57 -31.65
N LEU A 166 8.19 -13.52 -31.17
CA LEU A 166 7.24 -14.63 -31.19
C LEU A 166 6.97 -15.20 -32.59
N LEU A 167 6.87 -14.32 -33.60
CA LEU A 167 6.52 -14.72 -34.96
C LEU A 167 7.72 -15.21 -35.78
N THR A 168 8.94 -14.84 -35.42
CA THR A 168 10.14 -15.12 -36.22
C THR A 168 11.05 -16.19 -35.62
N LYS A 169 11.04 -16.37 -34.30
CA LYS A 169 11.90 -17.33 -33.60
C LYS A 169 11.09 -18.04 -32.53
N GLY A 170 11.11 -19.38 -32.58
CA GLY A 170 10.20 -20.20 -31.81
C GLY A 170 10.78 -20.83 -30.55
N GLU A 171 11.62 -20.19 -29.73
CA GLU A 171 12.16 -20.85 -28.51
C GLU A 171 12.35 -19.95 -27.27
N VAL A 172 12.39 -20.64 -26.12
CA VAL A 172 12.53 -20.31 -24.68
C VAL A 172 11.36 -19.59 -23.98
N GLU A 173 11.08 -18.29 -24.19
CA GLU A 173 10.12 -17.55 -23.33
C GLU A 173 8.79 -17.12 -24.01
N ASN A 174 8.32 -17.88 -25.00
CA ASN A 174 7.09 -17.58 -25.75
C ASN A 174 5.87 -17.27 -24.86
N GLY A 175 5.67 -18.02 -23.77
CA GLY A 175 4.55 -17.76 -22.86
C GLY A 175 4.64 -16.41 -22.16
N ARG A 176 5.84 -16.01 -21.70
CA ARG A 176 6.03 -14.75 -20.97
C ARG A 176 5.84 -13.54 -21.88
N LEU A 177 6.37 -13.60 -23.10
CA LEU A 177 6.14 -12.57 -24.12
C LEU A 177 4.64 -12.45 -24.43
N PHE A 178 3.96 -13.58 -24.61
CA PHE A 178 2.52 -13.62 -24.85
C PHE A 178 1.71 -13.03 -23.69
N TYR A 179 2.09 -13.32 -22.45
CA TYR A 179 1.48 -12.73 -21.26
C TYR A 179 1.54 -11.20 -21.28
N TRP A 180 2.73 -10.62 -21.47
CA TRP A 180 2.90 -9.17 -21.49
C TRP A 180 2.20 -8.48 -22.65
N LEU A 181 2.07 -9.15 -23.80
CA LEU A 181 1.24 -8.65 -24.91
C LEU A 181 -0.25 -8.70 -24.59
N GLY A 182 -0.68 -9.65 -23.76
CA GLY A 182 -2.05 -9.78 -23.30
C GLY A 182 -2.50 -8.66 -22.35
N GLU A 183 -1.58 -8.10 -21.57
CA GLU A 183 -1.87 -6.99 -20.63
C GLU A 183 -2.43 -5.75 -21.33
N GLU A 184 -2.03 -5.47 -22.58
CA GLU A 184 -2.64 -4.41 -23.40
C GLU A 184 -3.82 -4.89 -24.25
N GLY A 185 -3.92 -6.19 -24.50
CA GLY A 185 -5.12 -6.82 -25.07
C GLY A 185 -5.42 -6.49 -26.54
N ILE A 186 -4.56 -5.76 -27.26
CA ILE A 186 -4.82 -5.30 -28.64
C ILE A 186 -4.33 -6.28 -29.74
N ASN A 187 -3.40 -7.17 -29.41
CA ASN A 187 -2.70 -8.03 -30.38
C ASN A 187 -3.47 -9.27 -30.83
N THR A 188 -4.51 -9.03 -31.62
CA THR A 188 -5.44 -10.05 -32.13
C THR A 188 -4.74 -11.17 -32.91
N SER A 189 -3.79 -10.82 -33.78
CA SER A 189 -3.05 -11.79 -34.62
C SER A 189 -2.23 -12.77 -33.78
N ILE A 190 -1.53 -12.26 -32.76
CA ILE A 190 -0.76 -13.09 -31.82
C ILE A 190 -1.69 -13.99 -31.00
N LEU A 191 -2.82 -13.48 -30.51
CA LEU A 191 -3.81 -14.28 -29.78
C LEU A 191 -4.35 -15.43 -30.62
N GLN A 192 -4.70 -15.17 -31.89
CA GLN A 192 -5.18 -16.20 -32.81
C GLN A 192 -4.10 -17.24 -33.12
N TRP A 193 -2.87 -16.80 -33.40
CA TRP A 193 -1.73 -17.67 -33.64
C TRP A 193 -1.43 -18.56 -32.42
N MET A 194 -1.34 -17.97 -31.23
CA MET A 194 -1.11 -18.70 -29.99
C MET A 194 -2.24 -19.69 -29.71
N GLY A 195 -3.49 -19.27 -29.89
CA GLY A 195 -4.66 -20.15 -29.79
C GLY A 195 -4.56 -21.37 -30.71
N GLN A 196 -4.17 -21.18 -31.97
CA GLN A 196 -3.96 -22.29 -32.91
C GLN A 196 -2.86 -23.23 -32.41
N MET A 197 -1.70 -22.70 -32.00
CA MET A 197 -0.57 -23.51 -31.51
C MET A 197 -0.93 -24.32 -30.25
N ILE A 198 -1.74 -23.77 -29.34
CA ILE A 198 -2.25 -24.49 -28.17
C ILE A 198 -3.15 -25.65 -28.60
N LEU A 199 -4.11 -25.40 -29.51
CA LEU A 199 -5.06 -26.41 -29.98
C LEU A 199 -4.37 -27.54 -30.78
N GLU A 200 -3.29 -27.22 -31.48
CA GLU A 200 -2.39 -28.18 -32.14
C GLU A 200 -1.44 -28.90 -31.17
N ARG A 201 -1.53 -28.62 -29.86
CA ARG A 201 -0.71 -29.19 -28.78
C ARG A 201 0.79 -28.95 -28.97
N LYS A 202 1.16 -27.83 -29.59
CA LYS A 202 2.57 -27.41 -29.74
C LYS A 202 3.19 -26.91 -28.44
N PHE A 203 2.35 -26.46 -27.50
CA PHE A 203 2.77 -26.02 -26.18
C PHE A 203 2.31 -26.98 -25.07
N ASN A 204 3.13 -27.11 -24.03
CA ASN A 204 2.76 -27.78 -22.81
C ASN A 204 2.36 -26.75 -21.75
N LEU A 205 1.06 -26.48 -21.64
CA LEU A 205 0.52 -25.50 -20.69
C LEU A 205 0.96 -25.75 -19.24
N LYS A 206 1.22 -27.00 -18.84
CA LYS A 206 1.69 -27.32 -17.48
C LYS A 206 3.11 -26.82 -17.20
N LYS A 207 3.94 -26.74 -18.24
CA LYS A 207 5.32 -26.25 -18.12
C LYS A 207 5.40 -24.74 -18.36
N ASP A 208 4.50 -24.21 -19.19
CA ASP A 208 4.45 -22.80 -19.56
C ASP A 208 3.11 -22.19 -19.14
N TYR A 209 2.99 -21.89 -17.85
CA TYR A 209 1.78 -21.32 -17.26
C TYR A 209 1.53 -19.88 -17.73
N TRP A 210 2.56 -19.19 -18.22
CA TRP A 210 2.44 -17.83 -18.75
C TRP A 210 1.51 -17.76 -19.95
N ILE A 211 1.41 -18.83 -20.75
CA ILE A 211 0.42 -18.92 -21.83
C ILE A 211 -1.01 -18.80 -21.28
N ALA A 212 -1.31 -19.50 -20.19
CA ALA A 212 -2.63 -19.44 -19.57
C ALA A 212 -2.89 -18.07 -18.90
N ASN A 213 -1.88 -17.48 -18.27
CA ASN A 213 -1.95 -16.10 -17.78
C ASN A 213 -2.25 -15.13 -18.93
N GLY A 214 -1.55 -15.24 -20.06
CA GLY A 214 -1.79 -14.37 -21.22
C GLY A 214 -3.19 -14.49 -21.80
N LEU A 215 -3.77 -15.70 -21.85
CA LEU A 215 -5.17 -15.87 -22.24
C LEU A 215 -6.12 -15.13 -21.29
N GLU A 216 -5.84 -15.17 -19.98
CA GLU A 216 -6.59 -14.38 -19.00
C GLU A 216 -6.39 -12.89 -19.21
N SER A 217 -5.17 -12.39 -19.38
CA SER A 217 -4.87 -10.97 -19.64
C SER A 217 -5.60 -10.44 -20.86
N PHE A 218 -5.58 -11.19 -21.98
CA PHE A 218 -6.36 -10.83 -23.18
C PHE A 218 -7.87 -10.82 -22.93
N ALA A 219 -8.38 -11.64 -22.00
CA ALA A 219 -9.80 -11.69 -21.67
C ALA A 219 -10.23 -10.56 -20.71
N THR A 220 -9.38 -10.20 -19.77
CA THR A 220 -9.65 -9.19 -18.73
C THR A 220 -9.44 -7.77 -19.22
N ASN A 221 -8.63 -7.56 -20.26
CA ASN A 221 -8.45 -6.25 -20.85
C ASN A 221 -9.77 -5.65 -21.41
N ASN A 222 -9.80 -4.32 -21.55
CA ASN A 222 -10.92 -3.54 -22.05
C ASN A 222 -11.24 -3.77 -23.54
N TYR A 223 -10.34 -4.38 -24.32
CA TYR A 223 -10.59 -4.67 -25.72
C TYR A 223 -11.51 -5.88 -25.93
N THR A 224 -12.82 -5.62 -26.07
CA THR A 224 -13.88 -6.65 -26.13
C THR A 224 -13.72 -7.66 -27.28
N GLY A 225 -13.05 -7.28 -28.37
CA GLY A 225 -12.83 -8.16 -29.53
C GLY A 225 -11.98 -9.38 -29.21
N ASN A 226 -10.91 -9.21 -28.41
CA ASN A 226 -10.00 -10.30 -28.05
C ASN A 226 -10.52 -11.14 -26.89
N ARG A 227 -11.39 -10.58 -26.04
CA ARG A 227 -12.04 -11.32 -24.96
C ARG A 227 -12.76 -12.57 -25.46
N GLN A 228 -13.58 -12.43 -26.50
CA GLN A 228 -14.34 -13.57 -27.01
C GLN A 228 -13.40 -14.65 -27.59
N ILE A 229 -12.33 -14.24 -28.28
CA ILE A 229 -11.34 -15.17 -28.81
C ILE A 229 -10.66 -15.95 -27.68
N SER A 230 -10.25 -15.30 -26.59
CA SER A 230 -9.69 -15.97 -25.42
C SER A 230 -10.68 -16.93 -24.76
N VAL A 231 -11.96 -16.54 -24.65
CA VAL A 231 -13.02 -17.41 -24.12
C VAL A 231 -13.21 -18.65 -24.98
N ASP A 232 -13.23 -18.50 -26.31
CA ASP A 232 -13.38 -19.60 -27.25
C ASP A 232 -12.18 -20.57 -27.17
N ILE A 233 -10.96 -20.04 -27.06
CA ILE A 233 -9.74 -20.84 -26.86
C ILE A 233 -9.83 -21.61 -25.53
N CYS A 234 -10.15 -20.93 -24.43
CA CYS A 234 -10.29 -21.55 -23.10
C CYS A 234 -11.36 -22.64 -23.07
N THR A 235 -12.49 -22.40 -23.74
CA THR A 235 -13.58 -23.37 -23.86
C THR A 235 -13.09 -24.63 -24.57
N LYS A 236 -12.40 -24.48 -25.71
CA LYS A 236 -11.82 -25.62 -26.44
C LYS A 236 -10.75 -26.34 -25.64
N ILE A 237 -9.91 -25.65 -24.87
CA ILE A 237 -8.92 -26.28 -23.98
C ILE A 237 -9.60 -27.22 -22.98
N TYR A 238 -10.70 -26.75 -22.38
CA TYR A 238 -11.49 -27.54 -21.43
C TYR A 238 -12.22 -28.72 -22.09
N GLU A 239 -12.91 -28.48 -23.21
CA GLU A 239 -13.68 -29.50 -23.94
C GLU A 239 -12.80 -30.60 -24.54
N LEU A 240 -11.67 -30.23 -25.16
CA LEU A 240 -10.72 -31.15 -25.76
C LEU A 240 -9.79 -31.82 -24.72
N LYS A 241 -9.97 -31.50 -23.44
CA LYS A 241 -9.15 -32.02 -22.33
C LYS A 241 -7.65 -31.86 -22.60
N ILE A 242 -7.26 -30.69 -23.11
CA ILE A 242 -5.84 -30.33 -23.26
C ILE A 242 -5.18 -30.29 -21.88
N LEU A 243 -5.91 -29.79 -20.88
CA LEU A 243 -5.65 -30.06 -19.46
C LEU A 243 -6.58 -31.18 -18.98
N ALA A 244 -6.06 -32.07 -18.13
CA ALA A 244 -6.85 -33.16 -17.59
C ALA A 244 -7.90 -32.66 -16.59
N ARG A 245 -9.06 -33.30 -16.52
CA ARG A 245 -10.20 -32.85 -15.69
C ARG A 245 -9.83 -32.72 -14.21
N ASN A 246 -8.98 -33.62 -13.71
CA ASN A 246 -8.50 -33.59 -12.33
C ASN A 246 -7.71 -32.32 -12.01
N GLU A 247 -7.05 -31.68 -12.98
CA GLU A 247 -6.33 -30.41 -12.79
C GLU A 247 -7.27 -29.27 -12.41
N PHE A 248 -8.50 -29.28 -12.92
CA PHE A 248 -9.55 -28.32 -12.57
C PHE A 248 -10.22 -28.69 -11.26
N THR A 249 -10.58 -29.97 -11.09
CA THR A 249 -11.37 -30.41 -9.94
C THR A 249 -10.54 -30.60 -8.67
N SER A 250 -9.21 -30.52 -8.73
CA SER A 250 -8.32 -30.55 -7.56
C SER A 250 -7.94 -29.15 -7.07
N LEU A 251 -8.33 -28.09 -7.78
CA LEU A 251 -8.03 -26.72 -7.39
C LEU A 251 -8.55 -26.42 -5.99
N LYS A 252 -7.71 -25.77 -5.19
CA LYS A 252 -7.98 -25.25 -3.85
C LYS A 252 -7.29 -23.91 -3.70
N GLY A 253 -7.96 -22.94 -3.10
CA GLY A 253 -7.37 -21.62 -2.85
C GLY A 253 -6.90 -20.88 -4.10
N TYR A 254 -5.94 -19.99 -3.92
CA TYR A 254 -5.30 -19.18 -4.97
C TYR A 254 -4.11 -19.93 -5.58
N ALA A 255 -4.01 -19.95 -6.92
CA ALA A 255 -2.93 -20.63 -7.62
C ALA A 255 -2.58 -19.94 -8.96
N SER A 256 -1.92 -18.78 -8.90
CA SER A 256 -1.56 -17.97 -10.09
C SER A 256 -0.69 -18.69 -11.13
N ASN A 257 0.09 -19.68 -10.70
CA ASN A 257 0.98 -20.42 -11.60
C ASN A 257 0.33 -21.72 -12.11
N ASN A 258 -0.98 -21.89 -11.89
CA ASN A 258 -1.73 -23.05 -12.34
C ASN A 258 -2.59 -22.71 -13.58
N PRO A 259 -2.30 -23.29 -14.76
CA PRO A 259 -3.07 -23.06 -15.97
C PRO A 259 -4.58 -23.31 -15.83
N ALA A 260 -4.97 -24.34 -15.07
CA ALA A 260 -6.37 -24.67 -14.85
C ALA A 260 -7.10 -23.58 -14.04
N TYR A 261 -6.38 -22.90 -13.14
CA TYR A 261 -6.89 -21.76 -12.38
C TYR A 261 -7.24 -20.60 -13.34
N GLN A 262 -6.34 -20.25 -14.26
CA GLN A 262 -6.55 -19.13 -15.21
C GLN A 262 -7.60 -19.41 -16.27
N ILE A 263 -7.61 -20.62 -16.81
CA ILE A 263 -8.67 -21.03 -17.74
C ILE A 263 -10.02 -21.02 -17.02
N SER A 264 -10.09 -21.45 -15.75
CA SER A 264 -11.32 -21.35 -14.96
C SER A 264 -11.74 -19.90 -14.73
N ASN A 265 -10.81 -18.99 -14.42
CA ASN A 265 -11.08 -17.56 -14.29
C ASN A 265 -11.76 -17.00 -15.54
N VAL A 266 -11.19 -17.27 -16.73
CA VAL A 266 -11.75 -16.79 -18.01
C VAL A 266 -13.16 -17.36 -18.24
N LEU A 267 -13.33 -18.67 -18.06
CA LEU A 267 -14.61 -19.35 -18.30
C LEU A 267 -15.71 -18.89 -17.34
N LEU A 268 -15.39 -18.62 -16.07
CA LEU A 268 -16.37 -18.14 -15.11
C LEU A 268 -16.64 -16.65 -15.28
N LYS A 269 -15.64 -15.80 -15.49
CA LYS A 269 -15.90 -14.37 -15.71
C LYS A 269 -16.71 -14.12 -16.98
N TYR A 270 -16.32 -14.75 -18.09
CA TYR A 270 -16.77 -14.36 -19.43
C TYR A 270 -17.39 -15.49 -20.26
N GLY A 271 -17.30 -16.74 -19.82
CA GLY A 271 -17.84 -17.89 -20.55
C GLY A 271 -19.36 -18.06 -20.42
N SER A 272 -19.88 -19.01 -21.20
CA SER A 272 -21.30 -19.37 -21.24
C SER A 272 -21.68 -20.37 -20.14
N GLU A 273 -22.98 -20.64 -20.00
CA GLU A 273 -23.57 -21.55 -19.00
C GLU A 273 -22.98 -22.98 -19.02
N ASN A 274 -22.31 -23.38 -20.11
CA ASN A 274 -21.61 -24.66 -20.22
C ASN A 274 -20.53 -24.85 -19.13
N ALA A 275 -20.02 -23.78 -18.54
CA ALA A 275 -19.08 -23.84 -17.42
C ALA A 275 -19.75 -24.10 -16.05
N LEU A 276 -21.09 -24.19 -15.96
CA LEU A 276 -21.82 -24.39 -14.70
C LEU A 276 -21.39 -25.65 -13.93
N PRO A 277 -21.16 -26.82 -14.56
CA PRO A 277 -20.66 -28.00 -13.84
C PRO A 277 -19.28 -27.77 -13.21
N LEU A 278 -18.41 -27.00 -13.87
CA LEU A 278 -17.10 -26.63 -13.35
C LEU A 278 -17.25 -25.68 -12.15
N ALA A 279 -18.08 -24.64 -12.28
CA ALA A 279 -18.37 -23.69 -11.20
C ALA A 279 -18.85 -24.39 -9.92
N LYS A 280 -19.78 -25.34 -10.04
CA LYS A 280 -20.31 -26.12 -8.90
C LYS A 280 -19.23 -26.92 -8.18
N ILE A 281 -18.27 -27.47 -8.91
CA ILE A 281 -17.13 -28.21 -8.33
C ILE A 281 -16.18 -27.25 -7.62
N LEU A 282 -15.85 -26.12 -8.25
CA LEU A 282 -14.92 -25.13 -7.70
C LEU A 282 -15.49 -24.46 -6.43
N ALA A 283 -16.78 -24.14 -6.43
CA ALA A 283 -17.50 -23.64 -5.25
C ALA A 283 -17.41 -24.63 -4.09
N LYS A 284 -17.65 -25.93 -4.34
CA LYS A 284 -17.53 -26.99 -3.32
C LYS A 284 -16.11 -27.10 -2.77
N ASN A 285 -15.11 -26.90 -3.61
CA ASN A 285 -13.70 -26.97 -3.23
C ASN A 285 -13.15 -25.69 -2.59
N LYS A 286 -13.97 -24.62 -2.49
CA LYS A 286 -13.52 -23.29 -2.06
C LYS A 286 -12.33 -22.76 -2.90
N ALA A 287 -12.37 -22.98 -4.22
CA ALA A 287 -11.37 -22.48 -5.17
C ALA A 287 -11.85 -21.17 -5.83
N LEU A 288 -10.92 -20.31 -6.24
CA LEU A 288 -11.20 -19.05 -6.97
C LEU A 288 -12.08 -18.04 -6.20
N GLY A 289 -12.09 -18.13 -4.86
CA GLY A 289 -12.84 -17.22 -3.99
C GLY A 289 -14.34 -17.21 -4.32
N LYS A 290 -14.89 -16.00 -4.51
CA LYS A 290 -16.31 -15.76 -4.78
C LYS A 290 -16.75 -16.07 -6.22
N LEU A 291 -15.82 -16.11 -7.17
CA LEU A 291 -16.12 -16.17 -8.61
C LEU A 291 -17.01 -17.37 -9.03
N PRO A 292 -16.82 -18.60 -8.52
CA PRO A 292 -17.72 -19.71 -8.86
C PRO A 292 -19.15 -19.48 -8.39
N ASN A 293 -19.34 -18.87 -7.22
CA ASN A 293 -20.67 -18.57 -6.69
C ASN A 293 -21.35 -17.46 -7.52
N GLU A 294 -20.62 -16.40 -7.88
CA GLU A 294 -21.09 -15.34 -8.78
C GLU A 294 -21.56 -15.93 -10.13
N PHE A 295 -20.79 -16.86 -10.69
CA PHE A 295 -21.17 -17.57 -11.91
C PHE A 295 -22.43 -18.41 -11.74
N ILE A 296 -22.53 -19.19 -10.66
CA ILE A 296 -23.72 -20.00 -10.37
C ILE A 296 -24.94 -19.09 -10.21
N MET A 297 -24.81 -17.96 -9.54
CA MET A 297 -25.88 -16.95 -9.42
C MET A 297 -26.31 -16.41 -10.78
N ARG A 298 -25.37 -16.20 -11.72
CA ARG A 298 -25.68 -15.75 -13.08
C ARG A 298 -26.49 -16.81 -13.86
N CYS A 299 -26.15 -18.10 -13.71
CA CYS A 299 -26.71 -19.18 -14.56
C CYS A 299 -27.86 -19.98 -13.91
N ASP A 300 -27.93 -20.07 -12.58
CA ASP A 300 -28.87 -20.94 -11.83
C ASP A 300 -29.37 -20.23 -10.55
N ARG A 301 -29.72 -18.94 -10.71
CA ARG A 301 -30.05 -17.99 -9.62
C ARG A 301 -31.01 -18.53 -8.58
N GLN A 302 -32.13 -19.12 -9.01
CA GLN A 302 -33.18 -19.63 -8.12
C GLN A 302 -32.68 -20.74 -7.19
N LYS A 303 -31.71 -21.56 -7.62
CA LYS A 303 -31.15 -22.63 -6.79
C LYS A 303 -30.06 -22.14 -5.85
N TYR A 304 -29.42 -21.02 -6.18
CA TYR A 304 -28.35 -20.46 -5.35
C TYR A 304 -28.89 -19.63 -4.18
N GLU A 305 -30.06 -19.01 -4.34
CA GLU A 305 -30.67 -18.16 -3.31
C GLU A 305 -30.73 -18.79 -1.91
N PRO A 306 -31.20 -20.04 -1.73
CA PRO A 306 -31.25 -20.65 -0.39
C PRO A 306 -29.85 -20.85 0.21
N ILE A 307 -28.84 -21.14 -0.63
CA ILE A 307 -27.45 -21.35 -0.20
C ILE A 307 -26.83 -20.03 0.25
N LEU A 308 -27.07 -18.95 -0.49
CA LEU A 308 -26.62 -17.61 -0.12
C LEU A 308 -27.23 -17.19 1.22
N LEU A 309 -28.55 -17.36 1.37
CA LEU A 309 -29.25 -17.05 2.61
C LEU A 309 -28.75 -17.89 3.80
N GLU A 310 -28.40 -19.15 3.58
CA GLU A 310 -27.77 -20.00 4.61
C GLU A 310 -26.43 -19.42 5.06
N LYS A 311 -25.52 -19.14 4.11
CA LYS A 311 -24.17 -18.62 4.39
C LYS A 311 -24.16 -17.23 5.03
N LEU A 312 -25.07 -16.32 4.61
CA LEU A 312 -25.22 -15.02 5.27
C LEU A 312 -25.70 -15.14 6.73
N GLY A 313 -26.24 -16.29 7.12
CA GLY A 313 -26.61 -16.61 8.49
C GLY A 313 -25.47 -17.15 9.35
N ASP A 314 -24.30 -17.44 8.77
CA ASP A 314 -23.20 -18.13 9.41
C ASP A 314 -21.99 -17.20 9.61
N GLN A 315 -21.48 -17.13 10.84
CA GLN A 315 -20.46 -16.15 11.25
C GLN A 315 -19.11 -16.37 10.54
N ASP A 316 -18.78 -17.60 10.14
CA ASP A 316 -17.51 -17.92 9.50
C ASP A 316 -17.52 -17.63 7.99
N THR A 317 -18.71 -17.56 7.39
CA THR A 317 -18.87 -17.45 5.94
C THR A 317 -19.50 -16.15 5.48
N TYR A 318 -20.21 -15.41 6.35
CA TYR A 318 -20.96 -14.23 5.93
C TYR A 318 -20.09 -13.18 5.22
N SER A 319 -18.90 -12.86 5.76
CA SER A 319 -18.03 -11.80 5.25
C SER A 319 -17.61 -12.06 3.79
N SER A 320 -17.36 -13.33 3.46
CA SER A 320 -16.96 -13.76 2.13
C SER A 320 -18.09 -13.71 1.08
N GLU A 321 -19.35 -13.58 1.51
CA GLU A 321 -20.53 -13.63 0.64
C GLU A 321 -21.26 -12.27 0.54
N ILE A 322 -20.80 -11.23 1.26
CA ILE A 322 -21.43 -9.89 1.26
C ILE A 322 -21.52 -9.32 -0.16
N ASP A 323 -20.43 -9.37 -0.93
CA ASP A 323 -20.41 -8.83 -2.31
C ASP A 323 -21.43 -9.54 -3.20
N ILE A 324 -21.52 -10.87 -3.10
CA ILE A 324 -22.48 -11.67 -3.86
C ILE A 324 -23.91 -11.30 -3.44
N ALA A 325 -24.13 -11.05 -2.15
CA ALA A 325 -25.41 -10.62 -1.63
C ALA A 325 -25.86 -9.26 -2.19
N ILE A 326 -24.93 -8.32 -2.38
CA ILE A 326 -25.20 -7.00 -3.00
C ILE A 326 -25.74 -7.21 -4.40
N ASP A 327 -25.03 -7.97 -5.23
CA ASP A 327 -25.43 -8.23 -6.60
C ASP A 327 -26.76 -9.00 -6.69
N PHE A 328 -26.96 -9.96 -5.80
CA PHE A 328 -28.21 -10.72 -5.73
C PHE A 328 -29.40 -9.82 -5.36
N TYR A 329 -29.23 -8.95 -4.36
CA TYR A 329 -30.26 -8.02 -3.93
C TYR A 329 -30.59 -6.99 -5.03
N LYS A 330 -29.59 -6.39 -5.68
CA LYS A 330 -29.81 -5.45 -6.80
C LYS A 330 -30.64 -6.06 -7.92
N ALA A 331 -30.54 -7.37 -8.12
CA ALA A 331 -31.21 -8.05 -9.20
C ALA A 331 -32.63 -8.57 -8.85
N ASN A 332 -32.94 -8.82 -7.57
CA ASN A 332 -34.20 -9.46 -7.16
C ASN A 332 -34.95 -8.74 -6.03
N HIS A 333 -34.31 -7.81 -5.33
CA HIS A 333 -34.83 -7.10 -4.17
C HIS A 333 -35.38 -8.02 -3.06
N ASN A 334 -34.74 -9.18 -2.81
CA ASN A 334 -35.17 -10.08 -1.73
C ASN A 334 -34.86 -9.44 -0.35
N PRO A 335 -35.88 -9.10 0.46
CA PRO A 335 -35.67 -8.44 1.75
C PRO A 335 -35.00 -9.33 2.81
N GLU A 336 -34.93 -10.65 2.64
CA GLU A 336 -34.24 -11.54 3.59
C GLU A 336 -32.71 -11.31 3.62
N ILE A 337 -32.13 -10.80 2.53
CA ILE A 337 -30.69 -10.47 2.46
C ILE A 337 -30.33 -9.35 3.45
N PRO A 338 -30.90 -8.12 3.35
CA PRO A 338 -30.59 -7.06 4.30
C PRO A 338 -30.95 -7.45 5.74
N ILE A 339 -32.01 -8.24 5.94
CA ILE A 339 -32.39 -8.77 7.26
C ILE A 339 -31.28 -9.65 7.85
N LYS A 340 -30.70 -10.56 7.06
CA LYS A 340 -29.63 -11.44 7.53
C LYS A 340 -28.34 -10.69 7.83
N LEU A 341 -27.95 -9.74 6.99
CA LEU A 341 -26.79 -8.88 7.26
C LEU A 341 -26.96 -8.11 8.58
N LEU A 342 -28.14 -7.52 8.81
CA LEU A 342 -28.41 -6.80 10.06
C LEU A 342 -28.41 -7.71 11.27
N LYS A 343 -28.94 -8.94 11.16
CA LYS A 343 -28.93 -9.92 12.25
C LYS A 343 -27.52 -10.29 12.70
N GLN A 344 -26.52 -10.28 11.81
CA GLN A 344 -25.13 -10.55 12.19
C GLN A 344 -24.59 -9.50 13.16
N VAL A 345 -24.89 -8.21 12.91
CA VAL A 345 -24.35 -7.10 13.69
C VAL A 345 -25.22 -6.67 14.87
N THR A 346 -26.47 -7.14 14.93
CA THR A 346 -27.43 -6.84 16.01
C THR A 346 -27.69 -8.02 16.95
N GLY A 347 -27.37 -9.24 16.51
CA GLY A 347 -27.60 -10.47 17.27
C GLY A 347 -26.43 -10.93 18.13
N ASN A 348 -25.24 -10.36 17.94
CA ASN A 348 -24.01 -10.76 18.61
C ASN A 348 -23.44 -9.61 19.45
N SER A 349 -23.14 -9.85 20.73
CA SER A 349 -22.60 -8.83 21.65
C SER A 349 -21.14 -8.46 21.36
N TYR A 350 -20.44 -9.24 20.52
CA TYR A 350 -19.02 -9.09 20.21
C TYR A 350 -18.75 -8.67 18.76
N THR A 351 -19.71 -8.06 18.08
CA THR A 351 -19.52 -7.57 16.71
C THR A 351 -18.55 -6.39 16.68
N SER A 352 -17.53 -6.48 15.84
CA SER A 352 -16.53 -5.41 15.71
C SER A 352 -17.08 -4.18 14.96
N ASN A 353 -16.42 -3.04 15.14
CA ASN A 353 -16.71 -1.81 14.41
C ASN A 353 -16.60 -1.99 12.89
N TYR A 354 -15.59 -2.74 12.45
CA TYR A 354 -15.36 -3.08 11.04
C TYR A 354 -16.54 -3.86 10.44
N GLU A 355 -17.08 -4.85 11.16
CA GLU A 355 -18.23 -5.64 10.68
C GLU A 355 -19.49 -4.78 10.54
N LYS A 356 -19.73 -3.85 11.48
CA LYS A 356 -20.84 -2.90 11.42
C LYS A 356 -20.72 -2.00 10.19
N GLU A 357 -19.55 -1.41 9.97
CA GLU A 357 -19.29 -0.54 8.82
C GLU A 357 -19.48 -1.31 7.50
N THR A 358 -18.98 -2.55 7.42
CA THR A 358 -19.09 -3.41 6.24
C THR A 358 -20.55 -3.70 5.90
N VAL A 359 -21.37 -4.01 6.90
CA VAL A 359 -22.82 -4.22 6.69
C VAL A 359 -23.51 -2.92 6.24
N VAL A 360 -23.16 -1.78 6.81
CA VAL A 360 -23.74 -0.49 6.41
C VAL A 360 -23.40 -0.15 4.97
N LYS A 361 -22.13 -0.29 4.56
CA LYS A 361 -21.68 -0.12 3.18
C LYS A 361 -22.45 -1.03 2.23
N ALA A 362 -22.58 -2.31 2.57
CA ALA A 362 -23.33 -3.26 1.75
C ALA A 362 -24.81 -2.84 1.58
N LEU A 363 -25.47 -2.38 2.65
CA LEU A 363 -26.85 -1.91 2.58
C LEU A 363 -27.00 -0.63 1.73
N ILE A 364 -26.04 0.29 1.81
CA ILE A 364 -26.01 1.49 0.94
C ILE A 364 -25.83 1.06 -0.52
N ASP A 365 -24.86 0.19 -0.81
CA ASP A 365 -24.59 -0.30 -2.16
C ASP A 365 -25.79 -1.03 -2.76
N MET A 366 -26.55 -1.77 -1.93
CA MET A 366 -27.80 -2.41 -2.30
C MET A 366 -28.95 -1.43 -2.60
N GLY A 367 -28.88 -0.18 -2.14
CA GLY A 367 -30.03 0.72 -2.07
C GLY A 367 -31.07 0.27 -1.02
N ALA A 368 -30.61 -0.44 0.02
CA ALA A 368 -31.40 -0.98 1.12
C ALA A 368 -31.15 -0.24 2.45
N ASP A 369 -30.58 0.96 2.40
CA ASP A 369 -30.26 1.80 3.55
C ASP A 369 -31.48 2.21 4.39
N SER A 370 -32.67 2.22 3.78
CA SER A 370 -33.94 2.38 4.50
C SER A 370 -34.11 1.39 5.67
N PHE A 371 -33.43 0.23 5.65
CA PHE A 371 -33.45 -0.71 6.76
C PHE A 371 -32.76 -0.18 8.03
N ILE A 372 -31.75 0.68 7.86
CA ILE A 372 -31.08 1.41 8.94
C ILE A 372 -31.90 2.66 9.26
N VAL A 373 -32.13 3.55 8.29
CA VAL A 373 -32.74 4.87 8.52
C VAL A 373 -34.09 4.77 9.24
N ASN A 374 -34.95 3.83 8.83
CA ASN A 374 -36.28 3.66 9.43
C ASN A 374 -36.29 2.82 10.71
N ARG A 375 -35.12 2.42 11.23
CA ARG A 375 -34.95 1.52 12.37
C ARG A 375 -35.87 0.29 12.27
N THR A 376 -35.56 -0.58 11.31
CA THR A 376 -36.33 -1.82 11.15
C THR A 376 -36.37 -2.65 12.45
N PRO A 377 -37.41 -3.48 12.67
CA PRO A 377 -37.60 -4.24 13.92
C PRO A 377 -36.48 -5.25 14.22
N TYR A 378 -35.54 -5.43 13.29
CA TYR A 378 -34.36 -6.27 13.44
C TYR A 378 -33.24 -5.58 14.24
N ILE A 379 -33.25 -4.25 14.32
CA ILE A 379 -32.29 -3.46 15.12
C ILE A 379 -32.92 -3.16 16.48
N LYS A 380 -32.82 -4.13 17.40
CA LYS A 380 -33.46 -4.04 18.72
C LYS A 380 -32.68 -3.17 19.69
N ASP A 381 -31.36 -3.23 19.63
CA ASP A 381 -30.47 -2.50 20.55
C ASP A 381 -30.29 -1.03 20.12
N GLU A 382 -30.45 -0.11 21.07
CA GLU A 382 -30.34 1.33 20.85
C GLU A 382 -28.90 1.77 20.58
N LYS A 383 -27.91 1.13 21.22
CA LYS A 383 -26.51 1.46 21.05
C LYS A 383 -26.05 1.06 19.64
N THR A 384 -26.31 -0.17 19.22
CA THR A 384 -26.03 -0.65 17.87
C THR A 384 -26.75 0.19 16.82
N TYR A 385 -28.00 0.58 17.05
CA TYR A 385 -28.71 1.45 16.11
C TYR A 385 -27.97 2.78 15.89
N LYS A 386 -27.52 3.43 16.96
CA LYS A 386 -26.76 4.69 16.88
C LYS A 386 -25.42 4.50 16.17
N GLU A 387 -24.71 3.42 16.44
CA GLU A 387 -23.45 3.08 15.76
C GLU A 387 -23.66 2.87 14.25
N LEU A 388 -24.70 2.13 13.85
CA LEU A 388 -25.04 1.94 12.43
C LEU A 388 -25.44 3.25 11.74
N LEU A 389 -26.15 4.15 12.44
CA LEU A 389 -26.48 5.47 11.91
C LEU A 389 -25.22 6.33 11.70
N ILE A 390 -24.24 6.29 12.61
CA ILE A 390 -22.97 7.00 12.44
C ILE A 390 -22.27 6.52 11.17
N TYR A 391 -22.15 5.21 10.97
CA TYR A 391 -21.56 4.66 9.75
C TYR A 391 -22.37 5.02 8.50
N TYR A 392 -23.70 5.06 8.59
CA TYR A 392 -24.55 5.46 7.48
C TYR A 392 -24.30 6.92 7.10
N GLU A 393 -24.26 7.82 8.09
CA GLU A 393 -23.92 9.23 7.88
C GLU A 393 -22.55 9.35 7.22
N ILE A 394 -21.50 8.71 7.75
CA ILE A 394 -20.14 8.74 7.19
C ILE A 394 -20.10 8.33 5.71
N ASN A 395 -20.82 7.27 5.36
CA ASN A 395 -20.77 6.68 4.01
C ASN A 395 -21.73 7.37 3.02
N THR A 396 -22.68 8.18 3.48
CA THR A 396 -23.64 8.89 2.62
C THR A 396 -23.45 10.41 2.60
N GLN A 397 -22.70 10.96 3.55
CA GLN A 397 -22.42 12.39 3.63
C GLN A 397 -21.65 12.84 2.39
N ASN A 398 -22.17 13.86 1.71
CA ASN A 398 -21.44 14.48 0.62
C ASN A 398 -20.22 15.25 1.19
N VAL A 399 -19.21 15.46 0.35
CA VAL A 399 -17.96 16.12 0.74
C VAL A 399 -18.21 17.49 1.36
N GLU A 400 -19.16 18.25 0.82
CA GLU A 400 -19.51 19.59 1.32
C GLU A 400 -19.99 19.54 2.77
N ALA A 401 -20.94 18.67 3.10
CA ALA A 401 -21.46 18.54 4.46
C ALA A 401 -20.37 18.07 5.43
N LEU A 402 -19.47 17.19 5.01
CA LEU A 402 -18.34 16.72 5.81
C LEU A 402 -17.33 17.85 6.08
N VAL A 403 -16.95 18.62 5.05
CA VAL A 403 -16.05 19.76 5.21
C VAL A 403 -16.67 20.83 6.11
N ASN A 404 -17.98 21.06 5.99
CA ASN A 404 -18.70 22.02 6.85
C ASN A 404 -18.71 21.55 8.31
N ASP A 405 -18.99 20.27 8.58
CA ASP A 405 -18.99 19.72 9.94
C ASP A 405 -17.58 19.73 10.54
N LEU A 406 -16.55 19.35 9.77
CA LEU A 406 -15.14 19.48 10.18
C LEU A 406 -14.70 20.93 10.40
N THR A 407 -15.29 21.90 9.70
CA THR A 407 -15.09 23.33 9.94
C THR A 407 -15.73 23.77 11.26
N GLN A 408 -16.92 23.24 11.59
CA GLN A 408 -17.59 23.49 12.87
C GLN A 408 -16.83 22.89 14.06
N ILE A 409 -16.27 21.68 13.91
CA ILE A 409 -15.37 21.07 14.91
C ILE A 409 -14.05 21.86 15.01
N GLY A 410 -13.66 22.53 13.92
CA GLY A 410 -12.45 23.35 13.84
C GLY A 410 -11.20 22.59 13.39
N ILE A 411 -11.38 21.44 12.73
CA ILE A 411 -10.34 20.70 12.01
C ILE A 411 -9.96 21.43 10.72
N VAL A 412 -10.98 21.92 9.99
CA VAL A 412 -10.81 22.71 8.76
C VAL A 412 -10.90 24.20 9.12
N GLU A 413 -9.91 24.99 8.70
CA GLU A 413 -10.00 26.44 8.84
C GLU A 413 -11.06 27.00 7.87
N THR A 414 -11.99 27.84 8.36
CA THR A 414 -13.10 28.42 7.56
C THR A 414 -12.63 29.09 6.25
N LYS A 415 -11.47 29.76 6.26
CA LYS A 415 -10.90 30.41 5.06
C LYS A 415 -10.53 29.41 3.95
N ASN A 416 -10.35 28.13 4.27
CA ASN A 416 -9.97 27.07 3.35
C ASN A 416 -11.17 26.23 2.88
N GLU A 417 -12.33 26.36 3.52
CA GLU A 417 -13.56 25.56 3.28
C GLU A 417 -13.95 25.52 1.80
N VAL A 418 -14.19 26.68 1.18
CA VAL A 418 -14.63 26.79 -0.22
C VAL A 418 -13.61 26.21 -1.20
N LYS A 419 -12.31 26.47 -0.95
CA LYS A 419 -11.22 25.97 -1.80
C LYS A 419 -11.10 24.46 -1.69
N LEU A 420 -11.24 23.92 -0.48
CA LEU A 420 -11.16 22.50 -0.20
C LEU A 420 -12.33 21.74 -0.85
N ILE A 421 -13.54 22.27 -0.75
CA ILE A 421 -14.72 21.72 -1.45
C ILE A 421 -14.50 21.69 -2.97
N ASP A 422 -13.99 22.79 -3.56
CA ASP A 422 -13.71 22.84 -5.00
C ASP A 422 -12.67 21.79 -5.43
N ILE A 423 -11.58 21.64 -4.67
CA ILE A 423 -10.55 20.63 -4.93
C ILE A 423 -11.14 19.21 -4.85
N LEU A 424 -11.79 18.89 -3.74
CA LEU A 424 -12.33 17.56 -3.47
C LEU A 424 -13.49 17.18 -4.42
N SER A 425 -14.23 18.15 -4.95
CA SER A 425 -15.29 17.91 -5.93
C SER A 425 -14.76 17.54 -7.32
N LYS A 426 -13.53 17.94 -7.64
CA LYS A 426 -12.84 17.68 -8.91
C LYS A 426 -11.92 16.46 -8.84
N ASP A 427 -11.61 16.00 -7.63
CA ASP A 427 -10.79 14.84 -7.39
C ASP A 427 -11.59 13.56 -7.66
N THR A 428 -11.58 13.12 -8.93
CA THR A 428 -12.20 11.87 -9.38
C THR A 428 -11.30 10.64 -9.17
N ALA A 429 -10.05 10.85 -8.76
CA ALA A 429 -9.11 9.77 -8.55
C ALA A 429 -9.27 9.27 -7.12
N LEU A 430 -10.04 8.20 -6.91
CA LEU A 430 -9.77 7.27 -5.81
C LEU A 430 -10.39 5.91 -6.13
N SER A 431 -9.50 5.02 -6.57
CA SER A 431 -9.69 3.59 -6.76
C SER A 431 -9.23 2.79 -5.53
N LYS A 432 -9.30 3.35 -4.32
CA LYS A 432 -9.09 2.60 -3.07
C LYS A 432 -10.43 2.42 -2.34
N PRO A 433 -10.92 1.18 -2.15
CA PRO A 433 -12.21 0.89 -1.52
C PRO A 433 -12.30 1.16 0.00
N SER A 434 -11.23 1.63 0.64
CA SER A 434 -11.10 1.58 2.12
C SER A 434 -10.95 2.92 2.83
N GLY A 435 -10.83 4.06 2.16
CA GLY A 435 -10.73 5.36 2.83
C GLY A 435 -12.09 6.05 2.94
N SER A 436 -12.66 6.16 4.14
CA SER A 436 -13.83 7.01 4.38
C SER A 436 -13.55 8.45 3.92
N ASN A 437 -14.59 9.18 3.47
CA ASN A 437 -14.47 10.56 2.93
C ASN A 437 -13.67 11.51 3.84
N ILE A 438 -13.61 11.23 5.14
CA ILE A 438 -12.85 11.97 6.14
C ILE A 438 -11.35 11.92 5.92
N TYR A 439 -10.73 10.76 5.69
CA TYR A 439 -9.29 10.68 5.44
C TYR A 439 -8.88 11.46 4.19
N ARG A 440 -9.73 11.47 3.16
CA ARG A 440 -9.54 12.31 1.98
C ARG A 440 -9.54 13.81 2.31
N VAL A 441 -10.47 14.25 3.17
CA VAL A 441 -10.46 15.64 3.65
C VAL A 441 -9.18 15.92 4.44
N LEU A 442 -8.76 15.00 5.31
CA LEU A 442 -7.56 15.10 6.14
C LEU A 442 -6.26 15.20 5.32
N GLU A 443 -6.11 14.41 4.26
CA GLU A 443 -4.95 14.50 3.35
C GLU A 443 -4.83 15.88 2.69
N HIS A 444 -5.95 16.44 2.22
CA HIS A 444 -5.97 17.73 1.52
C HIS A 444 -5.80 18.95 2.45
N ILE A 445 -6.17 18.84 3.74
CA ILE A 445 -5.88 19.91 4.70
C ILE A 445 -4.39 19.99 5.05
N GLY A 446 -3.61 18.93 4.86
CA GLY A 446 -2.14 18.95 4.98
C GLY A 446 -1.60 19.07 6.41
N ASN A 447 -2.39 18.72 7.42
CA ASN A 447 -1.92 18.48 8.80
C ASN A 447 -2.10 17.00 9.21
N TYR A 448 -2.44 16.13 8.27
CA TYR A 448 -2.54 14.68 8.45
C TYR A 448 -1.62 13.96 7.47
N LYS A 449 -1.11 12.78 7.87
CA LYS A 449 -0.36 11.89 7.00
C LYS A 449 -0.44 10.44 7.46
N SER A 450 -0.55 9.53 6.50
CA SER A 450 -0.31 8.10 6.68
C SER A 450 1.14 7.79 6.29
N VAL A 451 1.89 7.09 7.15
CA VAL A 451 3.32 6.81 6.93
C VAL A 451 3.64 5.35 7.23
N SER A 452 4.43 4.72 6.36
CA SER A 452 5.00 3.38 6.61
C SER A 452 5.97 3.41 7.79
N LEU A 453 5.80 2.50 8.73
CA LEU A 453 6.71 2.30 9.85
C LEU A 453 7.85 1.33 9.54
N ILE A 454 7.76 0.59 8.44
CA ILE A 454 8.86 -0.24 7.94
C ILE A 454 9.86 0.67 7.21
N GLY A 455 11.10 0.66 7.68
CA GLY A 455 12.24 1.31 7.03
C GLY A 455 12.84 0.42 5.96
N ASN A 456 13.35 1.06 4.90
CA ASN A 456 13.91 0.34 3.74
C ASN A 456 15.38 -0.11 3.94
N ASP A 457 16.04 0.33 5.01
CA ASP A 457 17.48 0.13 5.26
C ASP A 457 17.77 -0.09 6.75
N LEU A 458 18.79 -0.92 7.04
CA LEU A 458 19.40 -1.01 8.37
C LEU A 458 20.84 -0.47 8.35
N PRO A 459 21.24 0.38 9.31
CA PRO A 459 20.43 0.95 10.39
C PRO A 459 19.37 1.94 9.90
N LEU A 460 18.26 2.02 10.62
CA LEU A 460 17.16 2.95 10.32
C LEU A 460 17.63 4.41 10.34
N ASN A 461 17.19 5.18 9.36
CA ASN A 461 17.38 6.64 9.33
C ASN A 461 16.09 7.33 9.79
N TYR A 462 16.09 7.91 10.98
CA TYR A 462 14.93 8.61 11.57
C TYR A 462 14.72 10.03 11.00
N GLU A 463 15.71 10.62 10.31
CA GLU A 463 15.62 12.01 9.82
C GLU A 463 14.42 12.27 8.89
N PRO A 464 14.12 11.43 7.87
CA PRO A 464 13.02 11.68 6.94
C PRO A 464 11.65 11.57 7.62
N LEU A 465 11.46 10.58 8.50
CA LEU A 465 10.21 10.36 9.22
C LEU A 465 9.86 11.54 10.13
N ILE A 466 10.83 11.99 10.94
CA ILE A 466 10.66 13.12 11.85
C ILE A 466 10.44 14.42 11.08
N SER A 467 11.18 14.63 9.97
CA SER A 467 10.96 15.78 9.09
C SER A 467 9.54 15.80 8.55
N SER A 468 9.06 14.66 8.07
CA SER A 468 7.72 14.46 7.53
C SER A 468 6.62 14.76 8.54
N PHE A 469 6.80 14.39 9.82
CA PHE A 469 5.85 14.77 10.87
C PHE A 469 5.94 16.27 11.19
N LEU A 470 7.14 16.84 11.35
CA LEU A 470 7.29 18.27 11.63
C LEU A 470 6.68 19.16 10.53
N GLU A 471 6.65 18.73 9.28
CA GLU A 471 5.95 19.41 8.18
C GLU A 471 4.44 19.58 8.42
N LEU A 472 3.79 18.66 9.16
CA LEU A 472 2.37 18.75 9.53
C LEU A 472 2.08 19.97 10.41
N SER A 473 3.09 20.47 11.13
CA SER A 473 3.00 21.70 11.92
C SER A 473 2.89 22.96 11.06
N LYS A 474 3.08 22.87 9.73
CA LYS A 474 3.04 23.99 8.78
C LYS A 474 3.95 25.15 9.19
N GLY A 475 5.11 24.82 9.75
CA GLY A 475 6.10 25.78 10.20
C GLY A 475 5.84 26.41 11.57
N LYS A 476 4.81 25.97 12.32
CA LYS A 476 4.63 26.37 13.73
C LYS A 476 5.77 25.89 14.62
N ILE A 477 6.37 24.76 14.28
CA ILE A 477 7.62 24.27 14.87
C ILE A 477 8.73 24.57 13.86
N GLY A 478 9.47 25.67 14.05
CA GLY A 478 10.56 26.02 13.13
C GLY A 478 11.33 27.29 13.49
N PRO A 479 12.60 27.42 13.06
CA PRO A 479 13.40 26.45 12.29
C PRO A 479 14.00 25.32 13.15
N TYR A 480 14.10 24.11 12.58
CA TYR A 480 14.66 22.91 13.23
C TYR A 480 15.82 22.27 12.45
N LEU A 481 16.62 21.46 13.13
CA LEU A 481 17.59 20.53 12.55
C LEU A 481 17.40 19.16 13.19
N ILE A 482 17.65 18.08 12.46
CA ILE A 482 17.51 16.72 12.97
C ILE A 482 18.82 15.98 12.72
N GLU A 483 19.31 15.26 13.71
CA GLU A 483 20.45 14.37 13.58
C GLU A 483 20.05 12.98 14.04
N SER A 484 20.23 11.97 13.19
CA SER A 484 20.11 10.56 13.57
C SER A 484 21.48 9.89 13.53
N LYS A 485 21.85 9.19 14.61
CA LYS A 485 23.06 8.38 14.72
C LYS A 485 22.67 6.95 15.07
N ALA A 486 23.34 5.99 14.45
CA ALA A 486 23.22 4.58 14.78
C ALA A 486 24.63 4.01 15.00
N THR A 487 24.79 3.23 16.05
CA THR A 487 26.03 2.52 16.37
C THR A 487 25.71 1.04 16.47
N GLU A 488 26.33 0.22 15.63
CA GLU A 488 26.18 -1.24 15.70
C GLU A 488 26.69 -1.75 17.07
N THR A 489 25.92 -2.63 17.70
CA THR A 489 26.30 -3.23 18.98
C THR A 489 27.18 -4.47 18.77
N GLU A 490 27.56 -5.15 19.85
CA GLU A 490 28.34 -6.39 19.75
C GLU A 490 27.57 -7.53 19.06
N THR A 491 26.24 -7.41 18.95
CA THR A 491 25.37 -8.34 18.23
C THR A 491 25.17 -7.83 16.81
N VAL A 492 25.56 -8.64 15.81
CA VAL A 492 25.39 -8.32 14.39
C VAL A 492 23.93 -7.93 14.10
N GLU A 493 23.75 -6.85 13.34
CA GLU A 493 22.43 -6.31 12.94
C GLU A 493 21.58 -5.74 14.08
N THR A 494 22.18 -5.44 15.23
CA THR A 494 21.51 -4.63 16.27
C THR A 494 22.22 -3.29 16.45
N TYR A 495 21.46 -2.23 16.69
CA TYR A 495 21.95 -0.86 16.70
C TYR A 495 21.47 -0.10 17.92
N THR A 496 22.35 0.70 18.50
CA THR A 496 21.96 1.77 19.42
C THR A 496 21.72 3.05 18.62
N TYR A 497 20.49 3.55 18.69
CA TYR A 497 20.08 4.77 18.00
C TYR A 497 20.15 5.98 18.93
N THR A 498 20.50 7.14 18.38
CA THR A 498 20.39 8.43 19.05
C THR A 498 19.84 9.44 18.05
N VAL A 499 18.71 10.06 18.40
CA VAL A 499 18.06 11.08 17.57
C VAL A 499 18.05 12.39 18.31
N SER A 500 18.56 13.46 17.70
CA SER A 500 18.60 14.80 18.26
C SER A 500 17.88 15.81 17.37
N VAL A 501 16.94 16.56 17.94
CA VAL A 501 16.19 17.61 17.26
C VAL A 501 16.55 18.97 17.87
N PHE A 502 16.94 19.92 17.04
CA PHE A 502 17.34 21.28 17.44
C PHE A 502 16.20 22.26 17.17
N ALA A 503 15.28 22.46 18.11
CA ALA A 503 14.13 23.34 17.95
C ALA A 503 13.98 24.26 19.18
N ASN A 504 13.28 25.40 19.05
CA ASN A 504 12.94 26.29 20.17
C ASN A 504 14.14 26.73 21.05
N ASN A 505 15.32 26.91 20.46
CA ASN A 505 16.58 27.18 21.17
C ASN A 505 16.99 26.11 22.21
N LYS A 506 16.51 24.88 22.01
CA LYS A 506 16.84 23.69 22.80
C LYS A 506 17.35 22.58 21.88
N VAL A 507 17.95 21.55 22.48
CA VAL A 507 18.23 20.26 21.82
C VAL A 507 17.46 19.19 22.58
N TYR A 508 16.66 18.41 21.85
CA TYR A 508 15.91 17.29 22.39
C TYR A 508 16.55 16.03 21.86
N THR A 509 17.03 15.17 22.75
CA THR A 509 17.70 13.92 22.38
C THR A 509 16.91 12.74 22.91
N MET A 510 16.60 11.79 22.04
CA MET A 510 15.97 10.51 22.40
C MET A 510 16.84 9.34 21.95
N GLU A 511 16.67 8.21 22.62
CA GLU A 511 17.25 6.92 22.25
C GLU A 511 16.10 5.96 21.94
N PRO A 512 15.67 5.84 20.67
CA PRO A 512 14.57 4.95 20.31
C PRO A 512 15.00 3.48 20.44
N GLU A 513 14.03 2.60 20.69
CA GLU A 513 14.28 1.16 20.77
C GLU A 513 14.66 0.58 19.40
N ASP A 514 15.49 -0.46 19.41
CA ASP A 514 15.83 -1.23 18.21
C ASP A 514 14.81 -2.35 18.01
N ILE A 515 13.79 -2.09 17.19
CA ILE A 515 12.72 -3.02 16.84
C ILE A 515 12.99 -3.63 15.45
N GLY A 516 14.27 -3.69 15.05
CA GLY A 516 14.67 -4.16 13.72
C GLY A 516 14.42 -3.10 12.65
N ASP A 517 13.67 -3.46 11.61
CA ASP A 517 13.32 -2.60 10.48
C ASP A 517 12.11 -1.68 10.75
N ILE A 518 11.55 -1.71 11.96
CA ILE A 518 10.40 -0.90 12.35
C ILE A 518 10.84 0.34 13.15
N TYR A 519 10.33 1.51 12.77
CA TYR A 519 10.53 2.76 13.54
C TYR A 519 9.78 2.72 14.88
N ASP A 520 10.46 3.11 15.95
CA ASP A 520 9.83 3.37 17.25
C ASP A 520 9.02 4.67 17.23
N TYR A 521 7.77 4.57 16.75
CA TYR A 521 6.91 5.72 16.57
C TYR A 521 6.42 6.35 17.88
N LYS A 522 6.35 5.59 18.97
CA LYS A 522 5.91 6.10 20.28
C LYS A 522 6.92 7.13 20.79
N SER A 523 8.21 6.76 20.77
CA SER A 523 9.32 7.67 21.06
C SER A 523 9.29 8.94 20.21
N ILE A 524 9.01 8.80 18.91
CA ILE A 524 8.91 9.93 17.98
C ILE A 524 7.75 10.85 18.38
N SER A 525 6.57 10.29 18.68
CA SER A 525 5.38 11.05 19.07
C SER A 525 5.64 11.86 20.35
N ASP A 526 6.22 11.22 21.36
CA ASP A 526 6.55 11.86 22.64
C ASP A 526 7.56 13.00 22.46
N LEU A 527 8.61 12.77 21.66
CA LEU A 527 9.59 13.80 21.31
C LEU A 527 8.94 15.00 20.64
N LEU A 528 8.08 14.76 19.64
CA LEU A 528 7.45 15.83 18.88
C LEU A 528 6.43 16.62 19.70
N ASN A 529 5.66 15.95 20.56
CA ASN A 529 4.71 16.60 21.46
C ASN A 529 5.41 17.43 22.54
N LEU A 530 6.55 16.98 23.05
CA LEU A 530 7.39 17.76 23.94
C LEU A 530 7.91 19.05 23.25
N ILE A 531 8.35 18.94 21.99
CA ILE A 531 8.78 20.11 21.20
C ILE A 531 7.61 21.08 20.96
N ALA A 532 6.41 20.56 20.64
CA ALA A 532 5.22 21.38 20.44
C ALA A 532 4.81 22.13 21.73
N GLY A 533 4.83 21.43 22.87
CA GLY A 533 4.57 22.02 24.19
C GLY A 533 5.56 23.12 24.56
N ASP A 534 6.86 22.92 24.28
CA ASP A 534 7.89 23.94 24.50
C ASP A 534 7.75 25.15 23.56
N ALA A 535 7.18 24.96 22.37
CA ALA A 535 6.77 26.04 21.48
C ALA A 535 5.47 26.74 21.93
N LYS A 536 4.85 26.28 23.03
CA LYS A 536 3.56 26.75 23.57
C LYS A 536 2.42 26.64 22.56
N LEU A 537 2.44 25.57 21.76
CA LEU A 537 1.35 25.26 20.84
C LEU A 537 0.21 24.59 21.62
N GLU A 538 -1.02 24.88 21.20
CA GLU A 538 -2.21 24.17 21.70
C GLU A 538 -2.44 22.87 20.92
N GLU A 539 -1.75 22.72 19.79
CA GLU A 539 -1.80 21.54 18.93
C GLU A 539 -0.72 20.51 19.28
N GLU A 540 -1.08 19.24 19.10
CA GLU A 540 -0.26 18.06 19.38
C GLU A 540 -0.26 17.15 18.15
N PHE A 541 0.76 16.30 18.05
CA PHE A 541 0.80 15.15 17.15
C PHE A 541 0.01 14.01 17.79
N ILE A 542 -1.07 13.62 17.12
CA ILE A 542 -2.05 12.65 17.61
C ILE A 542 -2.13 11.50 16.62
N THR A 543 -1.92 10.28 17.12
CA THR A 543 -2.15 9.05 16.34
C THR A 543 -3.65 8.82 16.20
N LEU A 544 -4.15 8.76 14.98
CA LEU A 544 -5.54 8.41 14.67
C LEU A 544 -5.71 6.90 14.53
N SER A 545 -4.79 6.22 13.85
CA SER A 545 -4.82 4.78 13.64
C SER A 545 -3.41 4.23 13.48
N PHE A 546 -3.24 2.95 13.80
CA PHE A 546 -1.99 2.21 13.67
C PHE A 546 -2.32 0.78 13.26
N ASP A 547 -1.62 0.28 12.24
CA ASP A 547 -1.49 -1.14 11.96
C ASP A 547 -0.01 -1.54 11.94
N GLU A 548 0.30 -2.82 11.72
CA GLU A 548 1.68 -3.32 11.75
C GLU A 548 2.62 -2.62 10.75
N GLU A 549 2.09 -2.02 9.68
CA GLU A 549 2.87 -1.41 8.60
C GLU A 549 2.72 0.12 8.53
N TYR A 550 1.59 0.69 8.93
CA TYR A 550 1.23 2.09 8.72
C TYR A 550 0.78 2.80 10.00
N LEU A 551 1.15 4.08 10.11
CA LEU A 551 0.73 5.01 11.15
C LEU A 551 0.05 6.24 10.56
N ASP A 552 -1.14 6.52 11.06
CA ASP A 552 -1.92 7.70 10.72
C ASP A 552 -1.76 8.76 11.80
N VAL A 553 -1.14 9.90 11.47
CA VAL A 553 -0.87 10.99 12.41
C VAL A 553 -1.53 12.28 11.94
N ILE A 554 -2.16 13.01 12.88
CA ILE A 554 -2.68 14.36 12.68
C ILE A 554 -2.05 15.35 13.64
N PHE A 555 -1.76 16.56 13.17
CA PHE A 555 -1.34 17.68 14.01
C PHE A 555 -2.52 18.64 14.25
N GLY A 556 -3.02 18.70 15.47
CA GLY A 556 -4.23 19.46 15.81
C GLY A 556 -4.50 19.54 17.32
N LYS A 557 -5.53 20.29 17.73
CA LYS A 557 -5.88 20.40 19.15
C LYS A 557 -6.58 19.13 19.62
N ARG A 558 -6.13 18.57 20.75
CA ARG A 558 -6.69 17.35 21.36
C ARG A 558 -8.22 17.33 21.39
N THR A 559 -8.82 18.40 21.91
CA THR A 559 -10.28 18.51 22.05
C THR A 559 -11.03 18.49 20.71
N GLN A 560 -10.44 18.99 19.63
CA GLN A 560 -11.03 18.98 18.30
C GLN A 560 -10.88 17.59 17.65
N ILE A 561 -9.72 16.96 17.84
CA ILE A 561 -9.48 15.60 17.35
C ILE A 561 -10.41 14.61 18.06
N GLU A 562 -10.53 14.66 19.39
CA GLU A 562 -11.44 13.81 20.17
C GLU A 562 -12.91 14.02 19.75
N ALA A 563 -13.32 15.27 19.47
CA ALA A 563 -14.66 15.55 18.96
C ALA A 563 -14.88 14.95 17.56
N MET A 564 -13.87 14.99 16.69
CA MET A 564 -13.90 14.34 15.37
C MET A 564 -13.95 12.81 15.50
N GLU A 565 -13.09 12.21 16.33
CA GLU A 565 -13.06 10.76 16.60
C GLU A 565 -14.40 10.29 17.14
N LEU A 566 -15.00 11.01 18.08
CA LEU A 566 -16.32 10.70 18.62
C LEU A 566 -17.43 10.84 17.56
N ARG A 567 -17.38 11.91 16.75
CA ARG A 567 -18.40 12.18 15.71
C ARG A 567 -18.39 11.12 14.61
N TYR A 568 -17.21 10.67 14.21
CA TYR A 568 -17.01 9.81 13.04
C TYR A 568 -16.52 8.40 13.38
N ASN A 569 -16.42 8.06 14.66
CA ASN A 569 -15.90 6.78 15.14
C ASN A 569 -14.53 6.41 14.54
N ILE A 570 -13.65 7.40 14.38
CA ILE A 570 -12.28 7.24 13.87
C ILE A 570 -11.38 6.82 15.02
N GLY A 571 -10.40 5.96 14.74
CA GLY A 571 -9.38 5.53 15.72
C GLY A 571 -9.80 4.45 16.71
N ASN A 572 -11.05 3.97 16.65
CA ASN A 572 -11.50 2.79 17.37
C ASN A 572 -11.25 1.47 16.62
N PHE A 573 -10.27 1.46 15.70
CA PHE A 573 -9.81 0.26 14.98
C PHE A 573 -8.59 -0.35 15.69
N TYR A 574 -8.71 -0.62 16.99
CA TYR A 574 -7.76 -1.51 17.64
C TYR A 574 -8.22 -2.94 17.35
N TYR A 575 -7.43 -3.68 16.57
CA TYR A 575 -7.59 -5.11 16.34
C TYR A 575 -7.26 -5.91 17.60
#